data_AF-A0A0Q3VZC5-F1
#
_entry.id   AF-A0A0Q3VZC5-F1
#
_cell.length_a   1.000
_cell.length_b   1.000
_cell.length_c   1.000
_cell.angle_alpha   90.00
_cell.angle_beta   90.00
_cell.angle_gamma   90.00
#
_symmetry.space_group_name_H-M   'P 1'
#
loop_
_entity.id
_entity.type
_entity.pdbx_description
1 polymer ?
#
loop_
_entity_poly.entity_id
_entity_poly.type
_entity_poly.pdbx_seq_one_letter_code
_entity_poly.pdbx_strand_id
1 'polypeptide(L)'
;MFLNFLLKNKKNNNSNKNMKQTPSTIKKTHYDATRIKNEQIAVRKGELGEYKIDIQLTQMPKEYMYLSDLLVKNPKSSTGYSQIDHVIITPYGLFVIETKNYMGTIYGGKERKTWLINGKFKMINPLMQNYGHIQALKNLIDLKYHQYFISMVSFTKRCTFKIDEELRKINSSELVVYDIELTEFINRKVAVLKLHHKNFVLMKDDIVKIYTSFLNSNIEDESIRKQHIDSIQRKQNNYDERVIENKCIVCHAPVSEKVKSFCLSNKKFLGKVYCYEHQKIL
;
A
#
# COMPACT_ATOMS: atom_id res chain seq x y z
N MET A 1 -8.94 2.34 19.46
CA MET A 1 -10.33 2.74 19.79
C MET A 1 -10.91 3.72 18.74
N PHE A 2 -10.65 3.55 17.44
CA PHE A 2 -11.25 4.37 16.36
C PHE A 2 -12.31 3.61 15.53
N LEU A 3 -12.51 2.31 15.81
CA LEU A 3 -13.47 1.44 15.12
C LEU A 3 -14.96 1.75 15.42
N ASN A 4 -15.29 2.60 16.40
CA ASN A 4 -16.68 2.81 16.83
C ASN A 4 -17.43 3.93 16.09
N PHE A 5 -16.76 4.74 15.27
CA PHE A 5 -17.40 5.93 14.68
C PHE A 5 -18.06 5.67 13.31
N LEU A 6 -17.51 4.75 12.49
CA LEU A 6 -18.02 4.51 11.13
C LEU A 6 -19.37 3.77 11.07
N LEU A 7 -19.91 3.32 12.21
CA LEU A 7 -21.20 2.61 12.29
C LEU A 7 -22.33 3.41 12.96
N LYS A 8 -22.10 4.66 13.43
CA LYS A 8 -23.10 5.38 14.25
C LYS A 8 -23.92 6.46 13.54
N ASN A 9 -23.58 6.89 12.33
CA ASN A 9 -24.37 7.89 11.61
C ASN A 9 -25.45 7.26 10.72
N LYS A 10 -26.44 6.64 11.37
CA LYS A 10 -27.73 6.32 10.74
C LYS A 10 -28.85 6.37 11.78
N LYS A 11 -29.33 7.58 12.10
CA LYS A 11 -30.71 7.85 12.53
C LYS A 11 -30.97 9.36 12.63
N ASN A 12 -32.07 9.77 12.01
CA ASN A 12 -32.87 10.99 12.21
C ASN A 12 -32.32 12.33 11.69
N ASN A 13 -32.93 12.84 10.61
CA ASN A 13 -34.10 13.72 10.73
C ASN A 13 -34.76 13.97 9.36
N ASN A 14 -36.05 13.62 9.30
CA ASN A 14 -37.00 14.07 8.29
C ASN A 14 -37.45 15.49 8.63
N SER A 15 -37.38 16.41 7.67
CA SER A 15 -38.36 17.49 7.55
C SER A 15 -38.36 18.05 6.14
N ASN A 16 -39.49 17.87 5.46
CA ASN A 16 -39.84 18.42 4.15
C ASN A 16 -39.75 19.95 4.10
N LYS A 17 -39.34 20.49 2.94
CA LYS A 17 -40.04 21.61 2.29
C LYS A 17 -39.75 21.62 0.78
N ASN A 18 -40.86 21.67 0.02
CA ASN A 18 -40.95 21.67 -1.43
C ASN A 18 -40.35 22.93 -2.07
N MET A 19 -39.62 22.78 -3.18
CA MET A 19 -39.64 23.73 -4.29
C MET A 19 -39.39 22.97 -5.61
N LYS A 20 -40.35 23.12 -6.54
CA LYS A 20 -40.34 22.54 -7.88
C LYS A 20 -39.30 23.24 -8.76
N GLN A 21 -38.37 22.51 -9.38
CA GLN A 21 -37.72 22.89 -10.63
C GLN A 21 -37.53 21.67 -11.54
N THR A 22 -37.62 21.95 -12.83
CA THR A 22 -37.80 21.08 -14.00
C THR A 22 -36.61 20.15 -14.34
N PRO A 23 -36.83 19.06 -15.09
CA PRO A 23 -35.90 17.93 -15.18
C PRO A 23 -34.88 18.11 -16.32
N SER A 24 -33.59 18.24 -15.99
CA SER A 24 -32.53 18.10 -17.00
C SER A 24 -31.16 17.72 -16.42
N THR A 25 -31.04 16.62 -15.68
CA THR A 25 -29.73 15.92 -15.49
C THR A 25 -29.89 14.56 -14.79
N ILE A 26 -30.26 13.52 -15.52
CA ILE A 26 -30.27 12.14 -14.99
C ILE A 26 -29.39 11.24 -15.86
N LYS A 27 -28.08 11.55 -15.93
CA LYS A 27 -27.06 10.59 -16.43
C LYS A 27 -25.73 10.63 -15.66
N LYS A 28 -25.49 11.59 -14.75
CA LYS A 28 -24.23 11.69 -13.97
C LYS A 28 -24.26 10.98 -12.60
N THR A 29 -25.42 10.64 -12.05
CA THR A 29 -25.54 10.19 -10.63
C THR A 29 -25.24 8.70 -10.39
N HIS A 30 -25.44 7.82 -11.37
CA HIS A 30 -25.23 6.36 -11.18
C HIS A 30 -23.75 5.95 -11.20
N TYR A 31 -22.92 6.63 -11.98
CA TYR A 31 -21.49 6.35 -12.08
C TYR A 31 -20.78 6.71 -10.77
N ASP A 32 -21.08 7.89 -10.21
CA ASP A 32 -20.49 8.38 -8.97
C ASP A 32 -20.90 7.53 -7.76
N ALA A 33 -22.17 7.10 -7.67
CA ALA A 33 -22.64 6.23 -6.60
C ALA A 33 -21.97 4.84 -6.63
N THR A 34 -21.73 4.29 -7.83
CA THR A 34 -21.09 2.99 -8.02
C THR A 34 -19.59 3.06 -7.69
N ARG A 35 -18.94 4.17 -8.05
CA ARG A 35 -17.54 4.47 -7.70
C ARG A 35 -17.34 4.59 -6.19
N ILE A 36 -18.16 5.39 -5.50
CA ILE A 36 -18.13 5.54 -4.03
C ILE A 36 -18.29 4.19 -3.33
N LYS A 37 -19.23 3.35 -3.81
CA LYS A 37 -19.45 2.01 -3.25
C LYS A 37 -18.23 1.11 -3.43
N ASN A 38 -17.57 1.16 -4.60
CA ASN A 38 -16.38 0.36 -4.89
C ASN A 38 -15.16 0.80 -4.07
N GLU A 39 -14.97 2.11 -3.87
CA GLU A 39 -13.92 2.66 -3.01
C GLU A 39 -14.08 2.21 -1.56
N GLN A 40 -15.30 2.29 -1.00
CA GLN A 40 -15.60 1.79 0.34
C GLN A 40 -15.31 0.29 0.51
N ILE A 41 -15.59 -0.51 -0.52
CA ILE A 41 -15.27 -1.95 -0.53
C ILE A 41 -13.75 -2.18 -0.57
N ALA A 42 -13.01 -1.38 -1.33
CA ALA A 42 -11.56 -1.48 -1.42
C ALA A 42 -10.89 -1.13 -0.08
N VAL A 43 -11.31 -0.04 0.56
CA VAL A 43 -10.83 0.37 1.90
C VAL A 43 -11.07 -0.73 2.93
N ARG A 44 -12.31 -1.23 3.03
CA ARG A 44 -12.64 -2.34 3.95
C ARG A 44 -11.84 -3.60 3.69
N LYS A 45 -11.52 -3.89 2.42
CA LYS A 45 -10.63 -5.02 2.11
C LYS A 45 -9.22 -4.75 2.63
N GLY A 46 -8.66 -3.56 2.45
CA GLY A 46 -7.37 -3.19 3.05
C GLY A 46 -7.36 -3.43 4.56
N GLU A 47 -8.32 -2.81 5.27
CA GLU A 47 -8.49 -2.90 6.72
C GLU A 47 -8.61 -4.35 7.22
N LEU A 48 -9.37 -5.20 6.51
CA LEU A 48 -9.49 -6.62 6.85
C LEU A 48 -8.17 -7.39 6.71
N GLY A 49 -7.31 -6.98 5.77
CA GLY A 49 -5.97 -7.55 5.63
C GLY A 49 -5.10 -7.20 6.83
N GLU A 50 -5.07 -5.92 7.19
CA GLU A 50 -4.29 -5.40 8.32
C GLU A 50 -4.76 -5.98 9.66
N TYR A 51 -6.08 -6.07 9.87
CA TYR A 51 -6.66 -6.64 11.08
C TYR A 51 -6.26 -8.11 11.32
N LYS A 52 -6.12 -8.91 10.25
CA LYS A 52 -5.60 -10.28 10.38
C LYS A 52 -4.16 -10.30 10.88
N ILE A 53 -3.37 -9.30 10.50
CA ILE A 53 -2.00 -9.17 10.98
C ILE A 53 -2.02 -8.77 12.46
N ASP A 54 -2.85 -7.80 12.87
CA ASP A 54 -2.99 -7.41 14.27
C ASP A 54 -3.28 -8.61 15.19
N ILE A 55 -4.21 -9.49 14.79
CA ILE A 55 -4.52 -10.72 15.54
C ILE A 55 -3.27 -11.59 15.71
N GLN A 56 -2.49 -11.79 14.65
CA GLN A 56 -1.26 -12.58 14.71
C GLN A 56 -0.22 -11.93 15.62
N LEU A 57 -0.10 -10.59 15.60
CA LEU A 57 0.84 -9.87 16.45
C LEU A 57 0.49 -10.00 17.94
N THR A 58 -0.81 -10.12 18.29
CA THR A 58 -1.22 -10.31 19.70
C THR A 58 -0.73 -11.63 20.30
N GLN A 59 -0.37 -12.61 19.47
CA GLN A 59 0.10 -13.94 19.86
C GLN A 59 1.63 -14.06 19.87
N MET A 60 2.34 -12.98 19.55
CA MET A 60 3.81 -12.96 19.52
C MET A 60 4.41 -13.03 20.94
N PRO A 61 5.68 -13.43 21.06
CA PRO A 61 6.38 -13.45 22.35
C PRO A 61 6.31 -12.10 23.09
N LYS A 62 6.19 -12.15 24.42
CA LYS A 62 6.04 -10.96 25.28
C LYS A 62 7.23 -10.00 25.23
N GLU A 63 8.40 -10.48 24.81
CA GLU A 63 9.60 -9.67 24.62
C GLU A 63 9.56 -8.82 23.33
N TYR A 64 8.58 -9.05 22.45
CA TYR A 64 8.39 -8.26 21.24
C TYR A 64 7.44 -7.11 21.53
N MET A 65 7.70 -5.96 20.93
CA MET A 65 6.77 -4.84 20.90
C MET A 65 6.33 -4.61 19.46
N TYR A 66 5.11 -4.15 19.27
CA TYR A 66 4.63 -3.80 17.94
C TYR A 66 3.74 -2.56 17.96
N LEU A 67 3.69 -1.88 16.82
CA LEU A 67 2.82 -0.75 16.55
C LEU A 67 2.08 -1.00 15.24
N SER A 68 0.83 -0.56 15.17
CA SER A 68 -0.01 -0.65 13.97
C SER A 68 -0.49 0.73 13.56
N ASP A 69 -0.75 0.93 12.26
CA ASP A 69 -1.31 2.16 11.66
C ASP A 69 -0.55 3.45 12.05
N LEU A 70 0.77 3.43 11.88
CA LEU A 70 1.63 4.57 12.17
C LEU A 70 1.60 5.57 11.01
N LEU A 71 1.17 6.79 11.28
CA LEU A 71 1.32 7.91 10.35
C LEU A 71 2.49 8.78 10.78
N VAL A 72 3.56 8.80 10.00
CA VAL A 72 4.78 9.58 10.31
C VAL A 72 5.10 10.57 9.20
N LYS A 73 5.79 11.67 9.54
CA LYS A 73 6.29 12.63 8.55
C LYS A 73 7.31 11.96 7.64
N ASN A 74 7.12 12.14 6.33
CA ASN A 74 8.07 11.74 5.31
C ASN A 74 8.08 12.79 4.20
N PRO A 75 8.94 13.83 4.30
CA PRO A 75 9.02 14.89 3.31
C PRO A 75 9.37 14.43 1.89
N LYS A 76 9.98 13.23 1.76
CA LYS A 76 10.31 12.61 0.46
C LYS A 76 9.12 11.87 -0.15
N SER A 77 8.09 11.57 0.64
CA SER A 77 6.83 11.03 0.15
C SER A 77 6.04 12.12 -0.57
N SER A 78 5.35 11.73 -1.64
CA SER A 78 4.54 12.65 -2.41
C SER A 78 3.40 13.31 -1.61
N THR A 79 2.99 12.72 -0.49
CA THR A 79 1.97 13.25 0.42
C THR A 79 2.58 14.00 1.60
N GLY A 80 3.90 13.99 1.76
CA GLY A 80 4.60 14.47 2.96
C GLY A 80 4.57 13.49 4.14
N TYR A 81 3.89 12.34 4.01
CA TYR A 81 3.71 11.36 5.08
C TYR A 81 3.92 9.92 4.60
N SER A 82 4.17 9.04 5.56
CA SER A 82 4.16 7.59 5.40
C SER A 82 3.19 6.97 6.39
N GLN A 83 2.18 6.28 5.88
CA GLN A 83 1.36 5.37 6.66
C GLN A 83 2.02 3.99 6.62
N ILE A 84 2.31 3.42 7.78
CA ILE A 84 3.04 2.16 7.95
C ILE A 84 2.10 1.21 8.67
N ASP A 85 1.74 0.11 8.02
CA ASP A 85 0.70 -0.78 8.52
C ASP A 85 1.12 -1.40 9.86
N HIS A 86 2.32 -2.00 9.91
CA HIS A 86 2.85 -2.56 11.16
C HIS A 86 4.36 -2.42 11.28
N VAL A 87 4.82 -2.25 12.52
CA VAL A 87 6.23 -2.36 12.90
C VAL A 87 6.34 -3.33 14.07
N ILE A 88 7.25 -4.30 13.99
CA ILE A 88 7.58 -5.22 15.08
C ILE A 88 9.02 -5.00 15.48
N ILE A 89 9.25 -4.86 16.78
CA ILE A 89 10.57 -4.68 17.39
C ILE A 89 10.84 -5.94 18.19
N THR A 90 11.87 -6.69 17.77
CA THR A 90 12.33 -7.92 18.43
C THR A 90 13.74 -7.71 18.98
N PRO A 91 14.26 -8.58 19.86
CA PRO A 91 15.66 -8.50 20.31
C PRO A 91 16.71 -8.65 19.20
N TYR A 92 16.31 -9.05 17.98
CA TYR A 92 17.22 -9.36 16.87
C TYR A 92 16.98 -8.52 15.61
N GLY A 93 15.90 -7.74 15.54
CA GLY A 93 15.54 -7.02 14.32
C GLY A 93 14.23 -6.22 14.40
N LEU A 94 14.08 -5.32 13.44
CA LEU A 94 12.98 -4.38 13.25
C LEU A 94 12.22 -4.75 11.97
N PHE A 95 11.06 -5.37 12.09
CA PHE A 95 10.24 -5.75 10.94
C PHE A 95 9.30 -4.61 10.60
N VAL A 96 9.33 -4.14 9.36
CA VAL A 96 8.35 -3.18 8.83
C VAL A 96 7.49 -3.92 7.83
N ILE A 97 6.19 -3.96 8.07
CA ILE A 97 5.25 -4.79 7.34
C ILE A 97 4.32 -3.90 6.51
N GLU A 98 4.24 -4.22 5.22
CA GLU A 98 3.25 -3.69 4.29
C GLU A 98 2.25 -4.78 3.93
N THR A 99 0.95 -4.53 4.06
CA THR A 99 -0.12 -5.50 3.88
C THR A 99 -0.89 -5.25 2.58
N LYS A 100 -0.96 -6.25 1.72
CA LYS A 100 -1.65 -6.18 0.42
C LYS A 100 -2.77 -7.22 0.34
N ASN A 101 -4.02 -6.72 0.34
CA ASN A 101 -5.19 -7.60 0.24
C ASN A 101 -5.74 -7.73 -1.19
N TYR A 102 -4.94 -8.24 -2.11
CA TYR A 102 -5.31 -8.47 -3.52
C TYR A 102 -5.75 -9.91 -3.82
N MET A 103 -6.42 -10.10 -4.95
CA MET A 103 -6.79 -11.42 -5.47
C MET A 103 -6.23 -11.64 -6.88
N GLY A 104 -5.86 -12.88 -7.20
CA GLY A 104 -5.33 -13.27 -8.50
C GLY A 104 -3.79 -13.35 -8.55
N THR A 105 -3.19 -13.29 -9.72
CA THR A 105 -1.74 -13.50 -9.87
C THR A 105 -0.96 -12.20 -9.79
N ILE A 106 0.01 -12.14 -8.88
CA ILE A 106 0.93 -11.03 -8.69
C ILE A 106 2.18 -11.26 -9.52
N TYR A 107 2.43 -10.39 -10.48
CA TYR A 107 3.64 -10.37 -11.29
C TYR A 107 4.52 -9.21 -10.83
N GLY A 108 5.70 -9.53 -10.32
CA GLY A 108 6.54 -8.55 -9.64
C GLY A 108 8.00 -8.94 -9.67
N GLY A 109 8.81 -8.10 -9.05
CA GLY A 109 10.23 -8.32 -8.86
C GLY A 109 10.87 -7.12 -8.19
N LYS A 110 12.02 -7.33 -7.57
CA LYS A 110 12.70 -6.32 -6.74
C LYS A 110 13.01 -5.05 -7.52
N GLU A 111 13.56 -5.20 -8.73
CA GLU A 111 14.00 -4.10 -9.58
C GLU A 111 12.87 -3.37 -10.34
N ARG A 112 11.62 -3.86 -10.24
CA ARG A 112 10.50 -3.27 -10.97
C ARG A 112 9.91 -2.11 -10.18
N LYS A 113 9.71 -0.95 -10.82
CA LYS A 113 9.01 0.19 -10.20
C LYS A 113 7.54 -0.07 -9.89
N THR A 114 6.90 -0.91 -10.71
CA THR A 114 5.48 -1.26 -10.59
C THR A 114 5.31 -2.77 -10.76
N TRP A 115 4.41 -3.35 -9.98
CA TRP A 115 3.98 -4.74 -10.11
C TRP A 115 2.61 -4.80 -10.79
N LEU A 116 2.24 -5.98 -11.28
CA LEU A 116 0.97 -6.20 -11.98
C LEU A 116 0.12 -7.24 -11.26
N ILE A 117 -1.17 -6.99 -11.17
CA ILE A 117 -2.19 -7.95 -10.71
C ILE A 117 -2.92 -8.46 -11.96
N ASN A 118 -2.95 -9.78 -12.14
CA ASN A 118 -3.51 -10.47 -13.31
C ASN A 118 -2.93 -9.97 -14.65
N GLY A 119 -1.68 -9.48 -14.63
CA GLY A 119 -1.00 -8.92 -15.81
C GLY A 119 -1.58 -7.61 -16.34
N LYS A 120 -2.59 -7.02 -15.67
CA LYS A 120 -3.33 -5.86 -16.17
C LYS A 120 -3.25 -4.66 -15.23
N PHE A 121 -3.62 -4.85 -13.97
CA PHE A 121 -3.71 -3.75 -13.01
C PHE A 121 -2.34 -3.46 -12.41
N LYS A 122 -1.90 -2.20 -12.48
CA LYS A 122 -0.62 -1.78 -11.92
C LYS A 122 -0.77 -1.42 -10.45
N MET A 123 0.20 -1.81 -9.66
CA MET A 123 0.43 -1.29 -8.32
C MET A 123 1.87 -0.81 -8.20
N ILE A 124 2.12 0.18 -7.36
CA ILE A 124 3.48 0.54 -6.97
C ILE A 124 4.14 -0.69 -6.36
N ASN A 125 5.43 -0.91 -6.64
CA ASN A 125 6.16 -2.00 -6.03
C ASN A 125 6.09 -1.87 -4.49
N PRO A 126 5.47 -2.83 -3.78
CA PRO A 126 5.29 -2.73 -2.33
C PRO A 126 6.62 -2.74 -1.58
N LEU A 127 7.69 -3.34 -2.14
CA LEU A 127 9.03 -3.29 -1.55
C LEU A 127 9.58 -1.86 -1.56
N MET A 128 9.36 -1.11 -2.64
CA MET A 128 9.78 0.30 -2.72
C MET A 128 8.96 1.19 -1.79
N GLN A 129 7.66 0.91 -1.66
CA GLN A 129 6.80 1.59 -0.68
C GLN A 129 7.35 1.35 0.73
N ASN A 130 7.60 0.09 1.08
CA ASN A 130 8.10 -0.29 2.39
C ASN A 130 9.54 0.21 2.67
N TYR A 131 10.38 0.31 1.64
CA TYR A 131 11.67 1.01 1.73
C TYR A 131 11.48 2.46 2.18
N GLY A 132 10.52 3.18 1.58
CA GLY A 132 10.18 4.55 1.99
C GLY A 132 9.73 4.65 3.45
N HIS A 133 8.97 3.67 3.93
CA HIS A 133 8.56 3.55 5.33
C HIS A 133 9.76 3.35 6.25
N ILE A 134 10.66 2.43 5.90
CA ILE A 134 11.92 2.20 6.63
C ILE A 134 12.77 3.47 6.67
N GLN A 135 12.89 4.21 5.56
CA GLN A 135 13.64 5.47 5.55
C GLN A 135 13.01 6.52 6.50
N ALA A 136 11.68 6.59 6.58
CA ALA A 136 11.00 7.48 7.50
C ALA A 136 11.30 7.09 8.96
N LEU A 137 11.20 5.81 9.30
CA LEU A 137 11.49 5.29 10.64
C LEU A 137 12.97 5.47 11.04
N LYS A 138 13.90 5.29 10.10
CA LYS A 138 15.34 5.52 10.33
C LYS A 138 15.64 6.94 10.80
N ASN A 139 14.88 7.94 10.34
CA ASN A 139 15.08 9.33 10.77
C ASN A 139 14.63 9.58 12.22
N LEU A 140 13.95 8.63 12.87
CA LEU A 140 13.41 8.75 14.21
C LEU A 140 14.28 8.06 15.28
N ILE A 141 15.28 7.28 14.87
CA ILE A 141 16.11 6.47 15.78
C ILE A 141 17.59 6.53 15.41
N ASP A 142 18.44 6.20 16.38
CA ASP A 142 19.90 6.22 16.20
C ASP A 142 20.38 5.34 15.03
N LEU A 143 21.42 5.84 14.35
CA LEU A 143 22.08 5.19 13.22
C LEU A 143 22.52 3.75 13.52
N LYS A 144 22.91 3.46 14.77
CA LYS A 144 23.35 2.12 15.18
C LYS A 144 22.31 1.02 14.99
N TYR A 145 21.02 1.38 14.91
CA TYR A 145 19.92 0.43 14.70
C TYR A 145 19.55 0.21 13.23
N HIS A 146 20.05 1.05 12.31
CA HIS A 146 19.56 1.12 10.94
C HIS A 146 19.81 -0.14 10.10
N GLN A 147 20.80 -0.94 10.48
CA GLN A 147 21.14 -2.19 9.79
C GLN A 147 20.21 -3.35 10.16
N TYR A 148 19.38 -3.21 11.20
CA TYR A 148 18.52 -4.28 11.70
C TYR A 148 17.09 -4.25 11.15
N PHE A 149 16.81 -3.34 10.21
CA PHE A 149 15.53 -3.28 9.51
C PHE A 149 15.36 -4.44 8.53
N ILE A 150 14.22 -5.09 8.61
CA ILE A 150 13.76 -6.15 7.70
C ILE A 150 12.46 -5.66 7.05
N SER A 151 12.46 -5.58 5.73
CA SER A 151 11.27 -5.27 4.95
C SER A 151 10.47 -6.54 4.74
N MET A 152 9.18 -6.50 5.06
CA MET A 152 8.27 -7.62 4.85
C MET A 152 7.00 -7.12 4.18
N VAL A 153 6.62 -7.75 3.08
CA VAL A 153 5.35 -7.49 2.39
C VAL A 153 4.48 -8.72 2.54
N SER A 154 3.33 -8.55 3.18
CA SER A 154 2.34 -9.59 3.41
C SER A 154 1.25 -9.50 2.36
N PHE A 155 0.99 -10.57 1.63
CA PHE A 155 -0.18 -10.68 0.75
C PHE A 155 -1.17 -11.70 1.27
N THR A 156 -2.46 -11.49 1.05
CA THR A 156 -3.43 -12.55 1.34
C THR A 156 -3.20 -13.80 0.48
N LYS A 157 -3.47 -15.00 1.03
CA LYS A 157 -3.43 -16.28 0.27
C LYS A 157 -4.44 -16.37 -0.90
N ARG A 158 -5.27 -15.35 -1.12
CA ARG A 158 -6.14 -15.22 -2.31
C ARG A 158 -5.38 -14.81 -3.58
N CYS A 159 -4.08 -14.55 -3.47
CA CYS A 159 -3.22 -14.30 -4.61
C CYS A 159 -2.22 -15.43 -4.86
N THR A 160 -1.63 -15.45 -6.05
CA THR A 160 -0.54 -16.35 -6.42
C THR A 160 0.67 -15.55 -6.88
N PHE A 161 1.87 -15.93 -6.46
CA PHE A 161 3.08 -15.19 -6.79
C PHE A 161 3.73 -15.67 -8.09
N LYS A 162 4.11 -14.71 -8.93
CA LYS A 162 5.09 -14.81 -10.02
C LYS A 162 6.10 -13.67 -9.84
N ILE A 163 6.92 -13.82 -8.81
CA ILE A 163 7.94 -12.87 -8.36
C ILE A 163 9.29 -13.56 -8.25
N ASP A 164 10.36 -12.79 -8.04
CA ASP A 164 11.70 -13.33 -7.84
C ASP A 164 11.74 -14.25 -6.60
N GLU A 165 12.27 -15.47 -6.76
CA GLU A 165 12.29 -16.49 -5.70
C GLU A 165 13.09 -16.04 -4.46
N GLU A 166 14.09 -15.18 -4.66
CA GLU A 166 14.91 -14.62 -3.58
C GLU A 166 14.08 -13.86 -2.53
N LEU A 167 12.95 -13.25 -2.95
CA LEU A 167 12.04 -12.53 -2.07
C LEU A 167 11.32 -13.46 -1.08
N ARG A 168 11.43 -14.79 -1.25
CA ARG A 168 10.90 -15.79 -0.32
C ARG A 168 11.98 -16.55 0.44
N LYS A 169 13.26 -16.29 0.15
CA LYS A 169 14.38 -16.93 0.86
C LYS A 169 14.57 -16.26 2.21
N ILE A 170 14.58 -17.04 3.29
CA ILE A 170 14.64 -16.54 4.67
C ILE A 170 15.87 -15.67 4.96
N ASN A 171 16.96 -15.84 4.21
CA ASN A 171 18.17 -15.04 4.36
C ASN A 171 18.02 -13.61 3.82
N SER A 172 17.03 -13.36 2.96
CA SER A 172 16.74 -12.02 2.42
C SER A 172 16.34 -11.04 3.53
N SER A 173 16.75 -9.78 3.40
CA SER A 173 16.26 -8.66 4.21
C SER A 173 14.96 -8.05 3.68
N GLU A 174 14.52 -8.49 2.50
CA GLU A 174 13.28 -8.10 1.83
C GLU A 174 12.47 -9.37 1.54
N LEU A 175 11.37 -9.54 2.26
CA LEU A 175 10.56 -10.75 2.24
C LEU A 175 9.16 -10.48 1.70
N VAL A 176 8.65 -11.38 0.88
CA VAL A 176 7.27 -11.38 0.38
C VAL A 176 6.60 -12.67 0.80
N VAL A 177 5.63 -12.57 1.69
CA VAL A 177 5.02 -13.71 2.38
C VAL A 177 3.51 -13.70 2.17
N TYR A 178 2.88 -14.85 2.43
CA TYR A 178 1.43 -14.87 2.57
C TYR A 178 1.04 -14.50 4.01
N ASP A 179 -0.14 -13.90 4.18
CA ASP A 179 -0.71 -13.50 5.47
C ASP A 179 -0.73 -14.64 6.48
N ILE A 180 -1.07 -15.85 6.04
CA ILE A 180 -1.07 -17.07 6.85
C ILE A 180 0.33 -17.59 7.24
N GLU A 181 1.38 -17.15 6.54
CA GLU A 181 2.77 -17.56 6.75
C GLU A 181 3.56 -16.52 7.58
N LEU A 182 2.96 -15.35 7.87
CA LEU A 182 3.65 -14.20 8.41
C LEU A 182 4.40 -14.53 9.72
N THR A 183 3.68 -15.06 10.72
CA THR A 183 4.26 -15.40 12.02
C THR A 183 5.38 -16.44 11.91
N GLU A 184 5.20 -17.45 11.07
CA GLU A 184 6.21 -18.49 10.82
C GLU A 184 7.49 -17.86 10.23
N PHE A 185 7.35 -16.97 9.24
CA PHE A 185 8.48 -16.29 8.62
C PHE A 185 9.22 -15.36 9.58
N ILE A 186 8.49 -14.60 10.40
CA ILE A 186 9.11 -13.75 11.44
C ILE A 186 9.92 -14.62 12.40
N ASN A 187 9.33 -15.69 12.94
CA ASN A 187 10.00 -16.58 13.89
C ASN A 187 11.24 -17.24 13.27
N ARG A 188 11.14 -17.72 12.02
CA ARG A 188 12.28 -18.29 11.30
C ARG A 188 13.37 -17.26 11.04
N LYS A 189 13.00 -16.02 10.69
CA LYS A 189 13.97 -14.95 10.44
C LYS A 189 14.69 -14.59 11.74
N VAL A 190 13.97 -14.47 12.85
CA VAL A 190 14.56 -14.25 14.17
C VAL A 190 15.51 -15.40 14.54
N ALA A 191 15.12 -16.66 14.30
CA ALA A 191 15.99 -17.81 14.57
C ALA A 191 17.29 -17.75 13.75
N VAL A 192 17.22 -17.39 12.47
CA VAL A 192 18.41 -17.18 11.62
C VAL A 192 19.29 -16.05 12.16
N LEU A 193 18.69 -14.90 12.51
CA LEU A 193 19.44 -13.76 13.07
C LEU A 193 20.13 -14.13 14.39
N LYS A 194 19.48 -14.92 15.24
CA LYS A 194 20.06 -15.44 16.49
C LYS A 194 21.27 -16.35 16.26
N LEU A 195 21.34 -17.08 15.15
CA LEU A 195 22.52 -17.88 14.80
C LEU A 195 23.71 -17.00 14.39
N HIS A 196 23.44 -15.87 13.72
CA HIS A 196 24.48 -14.92 13.32
C HIS A 196 24.95 -14.01 14.46
N HIS A 197 24.09 -13.75 15.44
CA HIS A 197 24.36 -12.88 16.58
C HIS A 197 24.32 -13.67 17.89
N LYS A 198 25.51 -13.98 18.45
CA LYS A 198 25.63 -14.72 19.73
C LYS A 198 24.91 -14.02 20.91
N ASN A 199 24.75 -12.69 20.84
CA ASN A 199 24.07 -11.88 21.83
C ASN A 199 22.90 -11.10 21.20
N PHE A 200 21.97 -10.63 22.04
CA PHE A 200 20.92 -9.73 21.60
C PHE A 200 21.51 -8.50 20.93
N VAL A 201 20.88 -8.13 19.82
CA VAL A 201 21.23 -6.95 19.05
C VAL A 201 20.56 -5.71 19.63
N LEU A 202 19.34 -5.89 20.15
CA LEU A 202 18.56 -4.88 20.84
C LEU A 202 18.30 -5.35 22.27
N MET A 203 18.84 -4.63 23.25
CA MET A 203 18.54 -4.87 24.66
C MET A 203 17.13 -4.36 24.98
N LYS A 204 16.56 -4.77 26.12
CA LYS A 204 15.21 -4.36 26.52
C LYS A 204 15.02 -2.83 26.50
N ASP A 205 16.01 -2.08 26.97
CA ASP A 205 15.96 -0.62 26.98
C ASP A 205 16.03 -0.02 25.57
N ASP A 206 16.74 -0.67 24.64
CA ASP A 206 16.77 -0.24 23.24
C ASP A 206 15.40 -0.45 22.58
N ILE A 207 14.76 -1.61 22.83
CA ILE A 207 13.41 -1.93 22.32
C ILE A 207 12.41 -0.88 22.81
N VAL A 208 12.40 -0.58 24.12
CA VAL A 208 11.50 0.43 24.70
C VAL A 208 11.76 1.81 24.11
N LYS A 209 13.04 2.22 23.99
CA LYS A 209 13.40 3.52 23.39
C LYS A 209 12.93 3.65 21.94
N ILE A 210 13.15 2.62 21.12
CA ILE A 210 12.72 2.61 19.71
C ILE A 210 11.18 2.67 19.65
N TYR A 211 10.50 1.83 20.42
CA TYR A 211 9.04 1.80 20.50
C TYR A 211 8.47 3.17 20.85
N THR A 212 8.97 3.79 21.92
CA THR A 212 8.52 5.11 22.37
C THR A 212 8.82 6.20 21.33
N SER A 213 9.97 6.14 20.65
CA SER A 213 10.27 7.10 19.57
C SER A 213 9.25 7.02 18.43
N PHE A 214 8.95 5.80 17.96
CA PHE A 214 7.94 5.59 16.91
C PHE A 214 6.54 6.01 17.38
N LEU A 215 6.14 5.61 18.59
CA LEU A 215 4.85 5.98 19.16
C LEU A 215 4.68 7.50 19.26
N ASN A 216 5.68 8.21 19.77
CA ASN A 216 5.63 9.68 19.92
C ASN A 216 5.64 10.42 18.58
N SER A 217 6.17 9.79 17.54
CA SER A 217 6.15 10.34 16.18
C SER A 217 4.83 10.12 15.44
N ASN A 218 3.96 9.24 15.97
CA ASN A 218 2.70 8.88 15.35
C ASN A 218 1.74 10.08 15.38
N ILE A 219 1.28 10.48 14.20
CA ILE A 219 0.30 11.55 14.05
C ILE A 219 -1.08 10.95 14.24
N GLU A 220 -1.76 11.28 15.32
CA GLU A 220 -3.13 10.83 15.62
C GLU A 220 -4.21 11.82 15.17
N ASP A 221 -3.81 13.02 14.72
CA ASP A 221 -4.73 14.05 14.25
C ASP A 221 -5.57 13.55 13.06
N GLU A 222 -6.89 13.47 13.26
CA GLU A 222 -7.85 12.97 12.28
C GLU A 222 -7.87 13.80 11.00
N SER A 223 -7.68 15.12 11.12
CA SER A 223 -7.72 16.02 9.96
C SER A 223 -6.51 15.78 9.06
N ILE A 224 -5.33 15.57 9.64
CA ILE A 224 -4.10 15.26 8.90
C ILE A 224 -4.22 13.86 8.26
N ARG A 225 -4.72 12.86 9.00
CA ARG A 225 -4.97 11.51 8.47
C ARG A 225 -5.94 11.54 7.30
N LYS A 226 -7.03 12.29 7.40
CA LYS A 226 -7.99 12.45 6.30
C LYS A 226 -7.37 13.15 5.10
N GLN A 227 -6.63 14.24 5.30
CA GLN A 227 -5.94 14.94 4.22
C GLN A 227 -4.94 14.03 3.50
N HIS A 228 -4.23 13.17 4.26
CA HIS A 228 -3.33 12.17 3.70
C HIS A 228 -4.08 11.20 2.77
N ILE A 229 -5.17 10.58 3.25
CA ILE A 229 -5.99 9.64 2.46
C ILE A 229 -6.54 10.32 1.19
N ASP A 230 -7.10 11.52 1.34
CA ASP A 230 -7.64 12.29 0.21
C ASP A 230 -6.56 12.58 -0.85
N SER A 231 -5.33 12.88 -0.42
CA SER A 231 -4.21 13.16 -1.32
C SER A 231 -3.76 11.93 -2.12
N ILE A 232 -3.86 10.73 -1.53
CA ILE A 232 -3.58 9.46 -2.20
C ILE A 232 -4.66 9.18 -3.25
N GLN A 233 -5.93 9.28 -2.85
CA GLN A 233 -7.07 9.04 -3.73
C GLN A 233 -7.07 9.97 -4.93
N ARG A 234 -6.82 11.28 -4.74
CA ARG A 234 -6.71 12.25 -5.85
C ARG A 234 -5.62 11.87 -6.85
N LYS A 235 -4.48 11.38 -6.39
CA LYS A 235 -3.39 10.94 -7.29
C LYS A 235 -3.77 9.69 -8.07
N GLN A 236 -4.44 8.74 -7.43
CA GLN A 236 -4.91 7.53 -8.10
C GLN A 236 -5.98 7.85 -9.15
N ASN A 237 -6.92 8.74 -8.82
CA ASN A 237 -7.95 9.23 -9.74
C ASN A 237 -7.35 9.95 -10.97
N ASN A 238 -6.40 10.86 -10.74
CA ASN A 238 -5.70 11.55 -11.84
C ASN A 238 -4.91 10.58 -12.73
N TYR A 239 -4.37 9.50 -12.17
CA TYR A 239 -3.71 8.46 -12.94
C TYR A 239 -4.71 7.66 -13.78
N ASP A 240 -5.83 7.24 -13.20
CA ASP A 240 -6.86 6.46 -13.88
C ASP A 240 -7.52 7.27 -15.02
N GLU A 241 -7.78 8.56 -14.81
CA GLU A 241 -8.30 9.46 -15.85
C GLU A 241 -7.34 9.56 -17.04
N ARG A 242 -6.03 9.77 -16.79
CA ARG A 242 -5.02 9.78 -17.86
C ARG A 242 -4.95 8.45 -18.62
N VAL A 243 -5.08 7.32 -17.93
CA VAL A 243 -5.11 5.99 -18.57
C VAL A 243 -6.37 5.80 -19.42
N ILE A 244 -7.53 6.32 -18.98
CA ILE A 244 -8.78 6.29 -19.73
C ILE A 244 -8.71 7.18 -20.99
N GLU A 245 -8.04 8.32 -20.92
CA GLU A 245 -7.82 9.20 -22.08
C GLU A 245 -6.84 8.61 -23.09
N ASN A 246 -5.84 7.87 -22.62
CA ASN A 246 -4.81 7.27 -23.46
C ASN A 246 -5.31 5.99 -24.12
N LYS A 247 -6.19 6.08 -25.12
CA LYS A 247 -6.73 4.92 -25.84
C LYS A 247 -6.32 4.89 -27.31
N CYS A 248 -6.17 3.68 -27.83
CA CYS A 248 -6.03 3.47 -29.26
C CYS A 248 -7.31 3.91 -29.99
N ILE A 249 -7.19 4.67 -31.08
CA ILE A 249 -8.33 5.15 -31.85
C ILE A 249 -9.11 4.01 -32.55
N VAL A 250 -8.45 2.87 -32.80
CA VAL A 250 -9.04 1.74 -33.54
C VAL A 250 -9.78 0.77 -32.62
N CYS A 251 -9.10 0.20 -31.63
CA CYS A 251 -9.69 -0.79 -30.74
C CYS A 251 -10.10 -0.26 -29.37
N HIS A 252 -9.87 1.03 -29.10
CA HIS A 252 -10.12 1.68 -27.82
C HIS A 252 -9.41 1.06 -26.61
N ALA A 253 -8.46 0.16 -26.86
CA ALA A 253 -7.61 -0.40 -25.81
C ALA A 253 -6.73 0.72 -25.21
N PRO A 254 -6.60 0.78 -23.88
CA PRO A 254 -5.71 1.73 -23.25
C PRO A 254 -4.26 1.48 -23.67
N VAL A 255 -3.51 2.55 -23.87
CA VAL A 255 -2.09 2.57 -24.25
C VAL A 255 -1.29 3.36 -23.21
N SER A 256 0.01 3.08 -23.13
CA SER A 256 0.87 3.83 -22.20
C SER A 256 1.11 5.27 -22.68
N GLU A 257 1.46 6.17 -21.74
CA GLU A 257 1.83 7.56 -22.09
C GLU A 257 3.00 7.61 -23.07
N LYS A 258 3.95 6.66 -22.96
CA LYS A 258 5.08 6.53 -23.90
C LYS A 258 4.58 6.20 -25.31
N VAL A 259 3.62 5.29 -25.42
CA VAL A 259 3.00 4.92 -26.70
C VAL A 259 2.21 6.08 -27.28
N LYS A 260 1.41 6.79 -26.47
CA LYS A 260 0.71 8.01 -26.89
C LYS A 260 1.68 9.08 -27.39
N SER A 261 2.69 9.41 -26.58
CA SER A 261 3.71 10.41 -26.92
C SER A 261 4.42 10.05 -28.23
N PHE A 262 4.77 8.78 -28.43
CA PHE A 262 5.35 8.30 -29.68
C PHE A 262 4.39 8.43 -30.87
N CYS A 263 3.11 8.10 -30.68
CA CYS A 263 2.12 8.25 -31.75
C CYS A 263 1.92 9.72 -32.13
N LEU A 264 1.85 10.61 -31.14
CA LEU A 264 1.63 12.05 -31.35
C LEU A 264 2.85 12.75 -31.96
N SER A 265 4.07 12.31 -31.65
CA SER A 265 5.29 12.89 -32.22
C SER A 265 5.64 12.36 -33.62
N ASN A 266 5.10 11.19 -33.99
CA ASN A 266 5.37 10.59 -35.29
C ASN A 266 4.31 10.99 -36.32
N LYS A 267 4.76 11.75 -37.34
CA LYS A 267 3.90 12.28 -38.41
C LYS A 267 3.08 11.21 -39.14
N LYS A 268 3.56 9.96 -39.18
CA LYS A 268 2.85 8.81 -39.80
C LYS A 268 1.46 8.59 -39.20
N PHE A 269 1.28 8.89 -37.91
CA PHE A 269 0.04 8.63 -37.21
C PHE A 269 -0.90 9.84 -37.17
N LEU A 270 -0.55 10.95 -37.82
CA LEU A 270 -1.41 12.13 -38.00
C LEU A 270 -2.06 12.64 -36.70
N GLY A 271 -1.31 12.63 -35.60
CA GLY A 271 -1.80 13.08 -34.29
C GLY A 271 -2.81 12.15 -33.63
N LYS A 272 -3.01 10.93 -34.15
CA LYS A 272 -3.87 9.90 -33.56
C LYS A 272 -3.05 8.87 -32.80
N VAL A 273 -3.66 8.26 -31.79
CA VAL A 273 -3.01 7.30 -30.90
C VAL A 273 -3.34 5.88 -31.32
N TYR A 274 -2.33 5.02 -31.48
CA TYR A 274 -2.49 3.62 -31.88
C TYR A 274 -1.80 2.68 -30.88
N CYS A 275 -2.39 1.51 -30.59
CA CYS A 275 -1.70 0.47 -29.83
C CYS A 275 -0.63 -0.21 -30.69
N TYR A 276 0.27 -0.96 -30.07
CA TYR A 276 1.42 -1.56 -30.75
C TYR A 276 1.04 -2.42 -31.97
N GLU A 277 -0.04 -3.20 -31.88
CA GLU A 277 -0.49 -4.02 -33.02
C GLU A 277 -1.03 -3.17 -34.17
N HIS A 278 -1.82 -2.12 -33.90
CA HIS A 278 -2.31 -1.23 -34.95
C HIS A 278 -1.22 -0.29 -35.51
N GLN A 279 -0.14 -0.04 -34.77
CA GLN A 279 1.02 0.68 -35.28
C GLN A 279 1.77 -0.10 -36.37
N LYS A 280 1.72 -1.43 -36.36
CA LYS A 280 2.39 -2.28 -37.37
C LYS A 280 1.62 -2.38 -38.69
N ILE A 281 0.32 -2.15 -38.64
CA ILE A 281 -0.62 -2.34 -39.76
C ILE A 281 -0.81 -1.03 -40.55
N LEU A 282 -0.52 0.11 -39.92
CA LEU A 282 -0.46 1.44 -40.53
C LEU A 282 0.95 1.71 -41.03
#